data_AF-A0A3M6UEL1-F1
#
_entry.id   AF-A0A3M6UEL1-F1
#
_cell.length_a   1.000
_cell.length_b   1.000
_cell.length_c   1.000
_cell.angle_alpha   90.00
_cell.angle_beta   90.00
_cell.angle_gamma   90.00
#
_symmetry.space_group_name_H-M   'P 1'
#
loop_
_entity.id
_entity.type
_entity.pdbx_description
1 polymer ?
#
loop_
_entity_poly.entity_id
_entity_poly.type
_entity_poly.pdbx_seq_one_letter_code
_entity_poly.pdbx_strand_id
1 'polypeptide(L)'
;MVQLHIRGVDVDFPFPPYDCQVSYMEKVIQCLQEGKNGILESPTGTGKTLCLLCATLAWRESYVAKLQLRQRLTSDQGGSSYVQALGEELQHATNGGSWGATDGDKGSFLEAPRILYSSRTHSQLSQAVHELKNTIYRPKVSIIGSREQLCVNNDVLKQETNSAKVRKDCRLRFR
;
A
#
# COMPACT_ATOMS: atom_id res chain seq x y z
N MET A 1 11.64 -17.27 -6.58
CA MET A 1 11.40 -15.82 -6.49
C MET A 1 12.40 -15.12 -7.36
N VAL A 2 11.97 -14.04 -8.01
CA VAL A 2 12.75 -13.28 -8.98
C VAL A 2 12.72 -11.83 -8.56
N GLN A 3 13.88 -11.19 -8.49
CA GLN A 3 14.00 -9.77 -8.22
C GLN A 3 14.06 -9.01 -9.55
N LEU A 4 13.23 -7.98 -9.68
CA LEU A 4 13.12 -7.16 -10.89
C LEU A 4 13.45 -5.71 -10.53
N HIS A 5 14.32 -5.08 -11.30
CA HIS A 5 14.63 -3.67 -11.11
C HIS A 5 13.75 -2.81 -12.03
N ILE A 6 12.71 -2.18 -11.48
CA ILE A 6 11.72 -1.41 -12.25
C ILE A 6 11.69 0.03 -11.75
N ARG A 7 12.09 0.98 -12.61
CA ARG A 7 12.11 2.43 -12.30
C ARG A 7 12.81 2.78 -10.97
N GLY A 8 13.94 2.15 -10.67
CA GLY A 8 14.70 2.41 -9.44
C GLY A 8 14.06 1.83 -8.17
N VAL A 9 13.18 0.83 -8.33
CA VAL A 9 12.56 0.06 -7.25
C VAL A 9 12.84 -1.42 -7.50
N ASP A 10 13.33 -2.10 -6.47
CA ASP A 10 13.53 -3.55 -6.51
C ASP A 10 12.23 -4.25 -6.14
N VAL A 11 11.66 -4.97 -7.10
CA VAL A 11 10.40 -5.68 -6.97
C VAL A 11 10.66 -7.18 -6.92
N ASP A 12 10.46 -7.78 -5.75
CA ASP A 12 10.38 -9.22 -5.60
C ASP A 12 9.05 -9.78 -6.11
N PHE A 13 9.15 -10.74 -7.02
CA PHE A 13 8.02 -11.42 -7.63
C PHE A 13 8.11 -12.96 -7.41
N PRO A 14 6.99 -13.67 -7.17
CA PRO A 14 7.06 -15.08 -6.76
C PRO A 14 7.67 -16.02 -7.83
N PHE A 15 7.40 -15.75 -9.11
CA PHE A 15 7.83 -16.52 -10.27
C PHE A 15 8.38 -15.59 -11.37
N PRO A 16 8.99 -16.09 -12.46
CA PRO A 16 9.39 -15.24 -13.58
C PRO A 16 8.17 -14.55 -14.21
N PRO A 17 8.10 -13.21 -14.24
CA PRO A 17 6.94 -12.49 -14.76
C PRO A 17 6.85 -12.56 -16.28
N TYR A 18 5.65 -12.42 -16.83
CA TYR A 18 5.43 -12.15 -18.25
C TYR A 18 5.71 -10.67 -18.57
N ASP A 19 6.01 -10.35 -19.84
CA ASP A 19 6.28 -8.97 -20.27
C ASP A 19 5.12 -8.02 -19.97
N CYS A 20 3.87 -8.50 -20.12
CA CYS A 20 2.69 -7.71 -19.80
C CYS A 20 2.58 -7.40 -18.29
N GLN A 21 3.07 -8.30 -17.43
CA GLN A 21 3.13 -8.08 -15.98
C GLN A 21 4.19 -7.05 -15.62
N VAL A 22 5.36 -7.12 -16.27
CA VAL A 22 6.44 -6.14 -16.09
C VAL A 22 5.96 -4.75 -16.51
N SER A 23 5.35 -4.62 -17.69
CA SER A 23 4.79 -3.36 -18.17
C SER A 23 3.69 -2.82 -17.24
N TYR A 24 2.81 -3.69 -16.73
CA TYR A 24 1.80 -3.30 -15.76
C TYR A 24 2.42 -2.77 -14.47
N MET A 25 3.41 -3.47 -13.90
CA MET A 25 4.12 -3.04 -12.68
C MET A 25 4.88 -1.72 -12.89
N GLU A 26 5.50 -1.53 -14.06
CA GLU A 26 6.17 -0.28 -14.42
C GLU A 26 5.19 0.91 -14.39
N LYS A 27 3.99 0.75 -14.95
CA LYS A 27 2.96 1.80 -14.95
C LYS A 27 2.42 2.08 -13.55
N VAL A 28 2.25 1.05 -12.71
CA VAL A 28 1.89 1.24 -11.28
C VAL A 28 2.95 2.10 -10.57
N ILE A 29 4.23 1.73 -10.69
CA ILE A 29 5.33 2.46 -10.03
C ILE A 29 5.45 3.88 -10.57
N GLN A 30 5.25 4.08 -11.88
CA GLN A 30 5.22 5.40 -12.50
C GLN A 30 4.14 6.28 -11.86
N CYS A 31 2.90 5.80 -11.76
CA CYS A 31 1.81 6.56 -11.14
C CYS A 31 2.11 6.93 -9.68
N LEU A 32 2.69 6.00 -8.91
CA LEU A 32 3.06 6.24 -7.52
C LEU A 32 4.18 7.28 -7.36
N GLN A 33 5.22 7.20 -8.20
CA GLN A 33 6.33 8.16 -8.21
C GLN A 33 5.92 9.55 -8.65
N GLU A 34 5.04 9.65 -9.65
CA GLU A 34 4.58 10.94 -10.19
C GLU A 34 3.42 11.55 -9.39
N GLY A 35 2.86 10.84 -8.41
CA GLY A 35 1.69 11.30 -7.65
C GLY A 35 0.43 11.46 -8.50
N LYS A 36 0.27 10.61 -9.53
CA LYS A 36 -0.84 10.69 -10.50
C LYS A 36 -1.82 9.54 -10.34
N ASN A 37 -3.07 9.78 -10.72
CA ASN A 37 -4.07 8.73 -10.85
C ASN A 37 -3.81 7.90 -12.12
N GLY A 38 -3.92 6.58 -12.03
CA GLY A 38 -3.73 5.66 -13.16
C GLY A 38 -4.97 4.79 -13.39
N ILE A 39 -5.38 4.67 -14.64
CA ILE A 39 -6.35 3.65 -15.09
C ILE A 39 -5.55 2.59 -15.83
N LEU A 40 -5.49 1.39 -15.26
CA LEU A 40 -4.64 0.31 -15.75
C LEU A 40 -5.50 -0.88 -16.20
N GLU A 41 -5.41 -1.20 -17.48
CA GLU A 41 -6.04 -2.39 -18.06
C GLU A 41 -4.99 -3.48 -18.31
N SER A 42 -5.42 -4.73 -18.26
CA SER A 42 -4.61 -5.89 -18.62
C SER A 42 -5.54 -7.05 -19.03
N PRO A 43 -5.05 -8.10 -19.70
CA PRO A 43 -5.88 -9.27 -19.98
C PRO A 43 -6.30 -9.99 -18.69
N THR A 44 -7.46 -10.64 -18.68
CA THR A 44 -7.88 -11.49 -17.55
C THR A 44 -6.93 -12.69 -17.40
N GLY A 45 -6.80 -13.21 -16.17
CA GLY A 45 -5.93 -14.37 -15.90
C GLY A 45 -4.42 -14.07 -15.81
N THR A 46 -3.98 -12.82 -16.02
CA THR A 46 -2.56 -12.44 -15.99
C THR A 46 -2.03 -12.07 -14.59
N GLY A 47 -2.76 -12.38 -13.52
CA GLY A 47 -2.31 -12.09 -12.15
C GLY A 47 -2.22 -10.58 -11.82
N LYS A 48 -3.17 -9.78 -12.31
CA LYS A 48 -3.22 -8.31 -12.09
C LYS A 48 -3.09 -7.92 -10.63
N THR A 49 -3.82 -8.63 -9.77
CA THR A 49 -3.84 -8.41 -8.32
C THR A 49 -2.45 -8.63 -7.73
N LEU A 50 -1.79 -9.72 -8.11
CA LEU A 50 -0.43 -10.04 -7.67
C LEU A 50 0.56 -8.97 -8.14
N CYS A 51 0.50 -8.57 -9.41
CA CYS A 51 1.35 -7.52 -9.98
C CYS A 51 1.16 -6.18 -9.24
N LEU A 52 -0.10 -5.79 -9.00
CA LEU A 52 -0.44 -4.58 -8.28
C LEU A 52 0.11 -4.60 -6.85
N LEU A 53 -0.07 -5.71 -6.12
CA LEU A 53 0.42 -5.86 -4.75
C LEU A 53 1.95 -5.80 -4.70
N CYS A 54 2.65 -6.58 -5.52
CA CYS A 54 4.11 -6.59 -5.55
C CYS A 54 4.70 -5.21 -5.88
N ALA A 55 4.22 -4.56 -6.95
CA ALA A 55 4.71 -3.24 -7.35
C ALA A 55 4.47 -2.17 -6.27
N THR A 56 3.27 -2.16 -5.67
CA THR A 56 2.91 -1.15 -4.67
C THR A 56 3.68 -1.35 -3.35
N LEU A 57 3.85 -2.60 -2.92
CA LEU A 57 4.57 -2.91 -1.68
C LEU A 57 6.07 -2.66 -1.82
N ALA A 58 6.67 -3.09 -2.93
CA ALA A 58 8.07 -2.80 -3.25
C ALA A 58 8.37 -1.30 -3.26
N TRP A 59 7.50 -0.53 -3.94
CA TRP A 59 7.62 0.93 -3.97
C TRP A 59 7.52 1.54 -2.58
N ARG A 60 6.57 1.07 -1.75
CA ARG A 60 6.40 1.56 -0.38
C ARG A 60 7.62 1.25 0.49
N GLU A 61 8.17 0.04 0.42
CA GLU A 61 9.38 -0.33 1.18
C GLU A 61 10.57 0.53 0.78
N SER A 62 10.78 0.71 -0.54
CA SER A 62 11.82 1.59 -1.07
C SER A 62 11.62 3.05 -0.63
N TYR A 63 10.38 3.54 -0.64
CA TYR A 63 10.04 4.90 -0.23
C TYR A 63 10.31 5.12 1.27
N VAL A 64 9.92 4.17 2.12
CA VAL A 64 10.18 4.24 3.57
C VAL A 64 11.68 4.16 3.87
N ALA A 65 12.43 3.29 3.18
CA ALA A 65 13.88 3.21 3.34
C ALA A 65 14.56 4.54 2.98
N LYS A 66 14.17 5.17 1.87
CA LYS A 66 14.65 6.50 1.45
C LYS A 66 14.33 7.58 2.50
N LEU A 67 13.12 7.57 3.06
CA LEU A 67 12.73 8.50 4.13
C LEU A 67 13.57 8.33 5.40
N GLN A 68 13.84 7.09 5.81
CA GLN A 68 14.66 6.79 6.99
C GLN A 68 16.12 7.21 6.80
N LEU A 69 16.69 6.96 5.61
CA LEU A 69 18.03 7.44 5.27
C LEU A 69 18.09 8.96 5.35
N ARG A 70 17.11 9.67 4.76
CA ARG A 70 17.04 11.13 4.81
C ARG A 70 17.03 11.66 6.25
N GLN A 71 16.23 11.06 7.13
CA GLN A 71 16.18 11.47 8.54
C GLN A 71 17.54 11.33 9.24
N ARG A 72 18.24 10.20 9.02
CA ARG A 72 19.58 9.98 9.59
C ARG A 72 20.60 11.00 9.08
N LEU A 73 20.55 11.31 7.79
CA LEU A 73 21.44 12.31 7.18
C LEU A 73 21.18 13.73 7.71
N THR A 74 19.93 14.08 8.00
CA THR A 74 19.57 15.41 8.54
C THR A 74 19.82 15.59 10.04
N SER A 75 19.98 14.49 10.79
CA SER A 75 20.20 14.53 12.24
C SER A 75 21.67 14.59 12.64
N ASP A 76 22.59 14.32 11.71
CA ASP A 76 24.03 14.47 11.91
C ASP A 76 24.48 15.85 11.39
N GLN A 77 24.67 16.83 12.29
CA GLN A 77 25.09 18.20 11.97
C GLN A 77 26.55 18.32 11.44
N GLY A 78 27.16 17.22 10.96
CA GLY A 78 28.57 17.15 10.57
C GLY A 78 28.84 16.53 9.19
N GLY A 79 27.85 16.44 8.30
CA GLY A 79 27.99 15.75 7.01
C GLY A 79 28.88 16.49 5.98
N SER A 80 29.95 15.83 5.54
CA SER A 80 30.80 16.23 4.41
C SER A 80 30.00 16.53 3.13
N SER A 81 30.50 17.45 2.28
CA SER A 81 29.91 17.89 1.00
C SER A 81 29.41 16.75 0.09
N TYR A 82 30.05 15.57 0.15
CA TYR A 82 29.64 14.38 -0.59
C TYR A 82 28.27 13.82 -0.15
N VAL A 83 27.98 13.89 1.16
CA VAL A 83 26.72 13.44 1.76
C VAL A 83 25.56 14.35 1.37
N GLN A 84 25.83 15.64 1.19
CA GLN A 84 24.85 16.63 0.77
C GLN A 84 24.46 16.44 -0.70
N ALA A 85 25.43 16.18 -1.59
CA ALA A 85 25.16 15.85 -3.00
C ALA A 85 24.31 14.56 -3.15
N LEU A 86 24.57 13.53 -2.34
CA LEU A 86 23.78 12.29 -2.35
C LEU A 86 22.35 12.51 -1.83
N GLY A 87 22.19 13.40 -0.83
CA GLY A 87 20.88 13.83 -0.33
C GLY A 87 20.06 14.58 -1.38
N GLU A 88 20.71 15.40 -2.21
CA GLU A 88 20.12 16.12 -3.34
C GLU A 88 19.72 15.16 -4.47
N GLU A 89 20.53 14.15 -4.81
CA GLU A 89 20.14 13.10 -5.76
C GLU A 89 18.91 12.30 -5.28
N LEU A 90 18.82 12.01 -3.98
CA LEU A 90 17.62 11.40 -3.38
C LEU A 90 16.41 12.35 -3.42
N GLN A 91 16.60 13.66 -3.28
CA GLN A 91 15.51 14.63 -3.43
C GLN A 91 14.91 14.57 -4.84
N HIS A 92 15.76 14.51 -5.88
CA HIS A 92 15.29 14.34 -7.26
C HIS A 92 14.54 13.03 -7.49
N ALA A 93 14.95 11.93 -6.82
CA ALA A 93 14.27 10.64 -6.91
C ALA A 93 12.95 10.57 -6.09
N THR A 94 12.71 11.50 -5.17
CA THR A 94 11.54 11.54 -4.27
C THR A 94 10.58 12.69 -4.58
N ASN A 95 10.73 13.38 -5.71
CA ASN A 95 9.89 14.50 -6.16
C ASN A 95 8.40 14.14 -6.42
N GLY A 96 7.96 12.93 -6.07
CA GLY A 96 6.55 12.60 -5.87
C GLY A 96 6.05 13.29 -4.60
N GLY A 97 5.50 14.49 -4.79
CA GLY A 97 5.13 15.43 -3.73
C GLY A 97 4.42 14.80 -2.53
N SER A 98 4.62 15.43 -1.37
CA SER A 98 3.87 15.16 -0.15
C SER A 98 2.37 15.08 -0.46
N TRP A 99 1.82 13.86 -0.44
CA TRP A 99 0.41 13.63 -0.68
C TRP A 99 -0.40 14.34 0.41
N GLY A 100 -1.00 15.49 0.08
CA GLY A 100 -1.98 16.18 0.93
C GLY A 100 -1.44 17.16 1.97
N ALA A 101 -0.24 17.74 1.79
CA ALA A 101 0.18 18.86 2.66
C ALA A 101 -0.58 20.15 2.30
N THR A 102 -1.73 20.36 2.93
CA THR A 102 -2.35 21.70 3.03
C THR A 102 -1.65 22.51 4.13
N ASP A 103 -1.48 23.79 3.85
CA ASP A 103 -0.56 24.77 4.46
C ASP A 103 -0.83 25.16 5.94
N GLY A 104 -1.12 24.19 6.82
CA GLY A 104 -1.48 24.53 8.20
C GLY A 104 -1.49 23.41 9.25
N ASP A 105 -1.32 22.14 8.88
CA ASP A 105 -1.23 21.06 9.86
C ASP A 105 0.20 20.53 9.90
N LYS A 106 0.95 20.87 10.96
CA LYS A 106 2.21 20.19 11.29
C LYS A 106 1.86 18.80 11.80
N GLY A 107 1.38 17.95 10.90
CA GLY A 107 1.26 16.51 11.11
C GLY A 107 2.64 16.00 11.45
N SER A 108 2.85 15.76 12.74
CA SER A 108 4.01 15.06 13.26
C SER A 108 4.13 13.71 12.57
N PHE A 109 5.35 13.40 12.13
CA PHE A 109 5.79 12.16 11.49
C PHE A 109 5.74 12.19 9.96
N LEU A 110 6.91 11.98 9.37
CA LEU A 110 7.10 11.58 7.97
C LEU A 110 6.43 10.21 7.76
N GLU A 111 5.10 10.20 7.72
CA GLU A 111 4.31 8.98 7.81
C GLU A 111 4.37 8.25 6.47
N ALA A 112 4.98 7.06 6.51
CA ALA A 112 5.00 6.12 5.40
C ALA A 112 3.61 6.05 4.73
N PRO A 113 3.53 6.08 3.38
CA PRO A 113 2.25 6.10 2.69
C PRO A 113 1.43 4.88 3.08
N ARG A 114 0.16 5.11 3.42
CA ARG A 114 -0.80 4.05 3.75
C ARG A 114 -1.46 3.53 2.48
N ILE A 115 -1.41 2.22 2.28
CA ILE A 115 -2.03 1.57 1.12
C ILE A 115 -3.46 1.17 1.50
N LEU A 116 -4.44 1.66 0.75
CA LEU A 116 -5.84 1.26 0.88
C LEU A 116 -6.22 0.42 -0.34
N TYR A 117 -6.54 -0.86 -0.10
CA TYR A 117 -7.02 -1.77 -1.14
C TYR A 117 -8.53 -1.91 -1.03
N SER A 118 -9.25 -1.59 -2.10
CA SER A 118 -10.71 -1.73 -2.17
C SER A 118 -11.10 -2.73 -3.26
N SER A 119 -12.19 -3.47 -3.01
CA SER A 119 -12.75 -4.42 -3.98
C SER A 119 -14.28 -4.38 -3.89
N ARG A 120 -14.96 -4.81 -4.95
CA ARG A 120 -16.42 -4.76 -5.02
C ARG A 120 -17.09 -5.83 -4.15
N THR A 121 -16.45 -6.98 -3.98
CA THR A 121 -17.03 -8.15 -3.29
C THR A 121 -16.07 -8.76 -2.29
N HIS A 122 -16.60 -9.42 -1.26
CA HIS A 122 -15.80 -10.10 -0.24
C HIS A 122 -14.99 -11.28 -0.79
N SER A 123 -15.50 -11.96 -1.82
CA SER A 123 -14.76 -13.04 -2.50
C SER A 123 -13.52 -12.50 -3.21
N GLN A 124 -13.62 -11.36 -3.90
CA GLN A 124 -12.48 -10.67 -4.49
C GLN A 124 -11.47 -10.20 -3.42
N LEU A 125 -11.95 -9.69 -2.28
CA LEU A 125 -11.06 -9.31 -1.18
C LEU A 125 -10.31 -10.52 -0.63
N SER A 126 -11.02 -11.64 -0.43
CA SER A 126 -10.43 -12.89 0.05
C SER A 126 -9.37 -13.42 -0.90
N GLN A 127 -9.62 -13.33 -2.21
CA GLN A 127 -8.64 -13.68 -3.24
C GLN A 127 -7.42 -12.75 -3.17
N ALA A 128 -7.61 -11.43 -3.05
CA ALA A 128 -6.49 -10.50 -2.91
C ALA A 128 -5.64 -10.76 -1.65
N VAL A 129 -6.28 -11.13 -0.54
CA VAL A 129 -5.57 -11.54 0.69
C VAL A 129 -4.80 -12.85 0.49
N HIS A 130 -5.35 -13.80 -0.28
CA HIS A 130 -4.64 -15.02 -0.63
C HIS A 130 -3.40 -14.72 -1.50
N GLU A 131 -3.55 -13.88 -2.52
CA GLU A 131 -2.42 -13.42 -3.35
C GLU A 131 -1.36 -12.70 -2.51
N LEU A 132 -1.77 -11.84 -1.57
CA LEU A 132 -0.84 -11.16 -0.67
C LEU A 132 0.01 -12.15 0.14
N LYS A 133 -0.59 -13.24 0.64
CA LYS A 133 0.14 -14.29 1.38
C LYS A 133 1.18 -15.01 0.51
N ASN A 134 0.92 -15.12 -0.80
CA ASN A 134 1.81 -15.74 -1.77
C ASN A 134 3.01 -14.85 -2.13
N THR A 135 2.99 -13.57 -1.78
CA THR A 135 4.15 -12.68 -1.91
C THR A 135 5.13 -12.82 -0.73
N ILE A 136 6.34 -12.29 -0.87
CA ILE A 136 7.28 -12.16 0.26
C ILE A 136 6.93 -11.05 1.22
N TYR A 137 6.17 -10.07 0.73
CA TYR A 137 5.91 -8.86 1.48
C TYR A 137 5.04 -9.22 2.68
N ARG A 138 5.42 -8.70 3.86
CA ARG A 138 4.70 -8.92 5.12
C ARG A 138 4.28 -7.58 5.74
N PRO A 139 3.45 -6.78 5.04
CA PRO A 139 2.96 -5.53 5.60
C PRO A 139 2.03 -5.79 6.80
N LYS A 140 1.96 -4.84 7.73
CA LYS A 140 0.90 -4.81 8.74
C LYS A 140 -0.42 -4.49 8.03
N VAL A 141 -1.37 -5.43 8.08
CA VAL A 141 -2.66 -5.31 7.41
C VAL A 141 -3.81 -5.23 8.41
N SER A 142 -4.85 -4.49 8.05
CA SER A 142 -6.14 -4.48 8.73
C SER A 142 -7.23 -4.64 7.68
N ILE A 143 -8.15 -5.57 7.93
CA ILE A 143 -9.27 -5.85 7.02
C ILE A 143 -10.52 -5.23 7.63
N ILE A 144 -11.17 -4.36 6.87
CA ILE A 144 -12.43 -3.71 7.28
C ILE A 144 -13.58 -4.42 6.57
N GLY A 145 -14.65 -4.70 7.31
CA GLY A 145 -15.82 -5.40 6.80
C GLY A 145 -17.10 -5.00 7.54
N SER A 146 -18.24 -5.42 7.00
CA SER A 146 -19.55 -5.20 7.64
C SER A 146 -19.60 -5.85 9.03
N ARG A 147 -20.42 -5.28 9.93
CA ARG A 147 -20.72 -5.88 11.23
C ARG A 147 -21.29 -7.29 11.09
N GLU A 148 -21.96 -7.59 9.98
CA GLU A 148 -22.47 -8.94 9.76
C GLU A 148 -21.39 -10.01 9.66
N GLN A 149 -20.19 -9.63 9.25
CA GLN A 149 -19.07 -10.57 9.03
C GLN A 149 -18.05 -10.53 10.15
N LEU A 150 -17.87 -9.38 10.80
CA LEU A 150 -16.85 -9.18 11.83
C LEU A 150 -17.42 -9.10 13.25
N CYS A 151 -18.75 -9.15 13.43
CA CYS A 151 -19.32 -9.17 14.78
C CYS A 151 -18.98 -10.50 15.46
N VAL A 152 -18.42 -10.41 16.66
CA VAL A 152 -18.09 -11.57 17.50
C VAL A 152 -19.24 -11.97 18.44
N ASN A 153 -20.30 -11.16 18.50
CA ASN A 153 -21.41 -11.36 19.43
C ASN A 153 -22.52 -12.20 18.76
N ASN A 154 -22.72 -13.42 19.28
CA ASN A 154 -23.69 -14.38 18.76
C ASN A 154 -25.14 -13.88 18.81
N ASP A 155 -25.52 -13.04 19.77
CA ASP A 155 -26.89 -12.55 19.89
C ASP A 155 -27.22 -11.51 18.81
N VAL A 156 -26.22 -10.73 18.41
CA VAL A 156 -26.32 -9.80 17.27
C VAL A 156 -26.36 -10.59 15.96
N LEU A 157 -25.52 -11.63 15.82
CA LEU A 157 -25.44 -12.47 14.61
C LEU A 157 -26.76 -13.19 14.27
N LYS A 158 -27.52 -13.60 15.29
CA LYS A 158 -28.81 -14.31 15.14
C LYS A 158 -29.93 -13.45 14.54
N GLN A 159 -29.77 -12.13 14.49
CA GLN A 159 -30.80 -11.25 13.94
C GLN A 159 -30.89 -11.40 12.42
N GLU A 160 -32.10 -11.39 11.86
CA GLU A 160 -32.31 -11.66 10.44
C GLU A 160 -31.95 -10.47 9.53
N THR A 161 -32.09 -9.23 10.01
CA THR A 161 -31.90 -8.04 9.18
C THR A 161 -30.70 -7.19 9.61
N ASN A 162 -29.97 -6.62 8.63
CA ASN A 162 -28.82 -5.74 8.85
C ASN A 162 -29.20 -4.56 9.76
N SER A 163 -30.40 -4.00 9.54
CA SER A 163 -30.95 -2.91 10.34
C SER A 163 -31.17 -3.32 11.80
N ALA A 164 -31.63 -4.55 12.08
CA ALA A 164 -31.77 -5.05 13.45
C ALA A 164 -30.41 -5.29 14.12
N LYS A 165 -29.46 -5.92 13.41
CA LYS A 165 -28.08 -6.12 13.88
C LYS A 165 -27.41 -4.81 14.28
N VAL A 166 -27.54 -3.78 13.44
CA VAL A 166 -26.89 -2.48 13.64
C VAL A 166 -27.59 -1.66 14.73
N ARG A 167 -28.93 -1.64 14.75
CA ARG A 167 -29.71 -0.63 15.48
C ARG A 167 -30.27 -1.13 16.81
N LYS A 168 -30.64 -2.41 16.93
CA LYS A 168 -31.15 -2.98 18.18
C LYS A 168 -30.01 -3.49 19.05
N ASP A 169 -29.31 -4.55 18.67
CA ASP A 169 -28.49 -5.24 19.67
C ASP A 169 -27.07 -4.69 19.80
N CYS A 170 -26.43 -4.28 18.69
CA CYS A 170 -25.04 -3.83 18.75
C CYS A 170 -24.88 -2.45 19.41
N ARG A 171 -25.82 -1.52 19.19
CA ARG A 171 -25.76 -0.17 19.80
C ARG A 171 -26.31 -0.13 21.22
N LEU A 172 -27.25 -1.00 21.57
CA LEU A 172 -27.84 -1.03 22.92
C LEU A 172 -26.98 -1.77 23.94
N ARG A 173 -26.16 -2.74 23.54
CA ARG A 173 -25.33 -3.53 24.47
C ARG A 173 -23.96 -2.93 24.81
N PHE A 174 -23.45 -2.01 24.01
CA PHE A 174 -22.13 -1.39 24.18
C PHE A 174 -22.22 0.10 24.50
N ARG A 175 -23.28 0.52 25.19
CA ARG A 175 -23.47 1.89 25.67
C ARG A 175 -23.19 1.98 27.15
#